data_AF-A0A4Q5TEN4-F1
#
_entry.id   AF-A0A4Q5TEN4-F1
#
_cell.length_a   1.000
_cell.length_b   1.000
_cell.length_c   1.000
_cell.angle_alpha   90.00
_cell.angle_beta   90.00
_cell.angle_gamma   90.00
#
_symmetry.space_group_name_H-M   'P 1'
#
loop_
_entity.id
_entity.type
_entity.pdbx_description
1 polymer ?
#
loop_
_entity_poly.entity_id
_entity_poly.type
_entity_poly.pdbx_seq_one_letter_code
_entity_poly.pdbx_strand_id
1 'polypeptide(L)'
;MSKITKNIIAITILVLGTTAVTNAQVTSQKIGTNPTVKDPSAVLEVEHASKGILFPRVLLSSTTVAAPVTAPANGLTVFNTATAGDVTPGYYYWSTAATRWVRMSSSLDYQEPFQVATTTNKATLNTQSIYQNGNIGIDPSVANIFSTTSPIAPLDVRGAVRGGTGHLGTVGTNSVAFGEGHTVTTANSGIFGGWTSSIIASVHSGILAGADNSINGSYSGNSVIVGGNSNRVIGTGPGTGVGNGVIVGGTSNILLDGAATILGGNRNTIAEGGRAGFIAGGVENIVSGQGSSILNGTENTASGWFAVVSGVHNTSASQSEFVAGQYNAITTATPNAFLANDPLFQVGNGNFTTSNNALTILKSGKTAIGLVGTEAAAKPTELLDLGGAATAGNGGLKIRNINSAAYTGTSADKIVVADATGVLKTVASVTATPKFFYAPSVVLPTVNASLPSHITYDAGTETFTVNLYSIYSNQYGMTGDVAGATRTAIKSPTATTLPVTAVAALEYFVTYFDNTVFDPNSITLSDAGVLTYKILPAGVVSEKTYMNIVFKVK
;
A
#
# COMPACT_ATOMS: atom_id res chain seq x y z
N MET A 1 65.19 129.40 -25.62
CA MET A 1 63.79 129.02 -25.90
C MET A 1 62.87 129.75 -24.94
N SER A 2 61.87 130.47 -25.45
CA SER A 2 60.94 131.25 -24.64
C SER A 2 59.98 130.31 -23.87
N LYS A 3 59.37 130.81 -22.80
CA LYS A 3 58.39 130.06 -21.97
C LYS A 3 57.23 129.49 -22.82
N ILE A 4 56.93 130.12 -23.96
CA ILE A 4 55.93 129.68 -24.95
C ILE A 4 56.42 128.44 -25.72
N THR A 5 57.71 128.35 -26.06
CA THR A 5 58.25 127.17 -26.78
C THR A 5 58.27 125.91 -25.90
N LYS A 6 58.48 126.04 -24.58
CA LYS A 6 58.37 124.90 -23.64
C LYS A 6 56.92 124.41 -23.48
N ASN A 7 55.95 125.32 -23.47
CA ASN A 7 54.54 124.96 -23.35
C ASN A 7 53.97 124.34 -24.63
N ILE A 8 54.42 124.78 -25.81
CA ILE A 8 54.03 124.17 -27.08
C ILE A 8 54.63 122.77 -27.23
N ILE A 9 55.90 122.56 -26.88
CA ILE A 9 56.52 121.21 -26.92
C ILE A 9 55.87 120.27 -25.88
N ALA A 10 55.51 120.77 -24.69
CA ALA A 10 54.80 119.97 -23.69
C ALA A 10 53.36 119.58 -24.11
N ILE A 11 52.65 120.47 -24.81
CA ILE A 11 51.29 120.19 -25.32
C ILE A 11 51.34 119.28 -26.56
N THR A 12 52.34 119.41 -27.42
CA THR A 12 52.51 118.50 -28.57
C THR A 12 52.94 117.09 -28.15
N ILE A 13 53.74 116.94 -27.08
CA ILE A 13 54.12 115.62 -26.54
C ILE A 13 52.96 114.96 -25.76
N LEU A 14 52.06 115.73 -25.14
CA LEU A 14 50.89 115.19 -24.43
C LEU A 14 49.78 114.69 -25.38
N VAL A 15 49.68 115.24 -26.60
CA VAL A 15 48.62 114.90 -27.57
C VAL A 15 49.02 113.76 -28.54
N LEU A 16 50.31 113.43 -28.64
CA LEU A 16 50.82 112.32 -29.47
C LEU A 16 51.16 111.04 -28.69
N GLY A 17 50.98 111.02 -27.37
CA GLY A 17 51.43 109.93 -26.48
C GLY A 17 50.36 108.93 -26.00
N THR A 18 49.09 109.04 -26.41
CA THR A 18 48.00 108.20 -25.86
C THR A 18 47.10 107.59 -26.93
N THR A 19 47.67 106.78 -27.84
CA THR A 19 46.88 105.73 -28.52
C THR A 19 46.95 104.46 -27.69
N ALA A 20 46.22 104.44 -26.57
CA ALA A 20 45.84 103.17 -25.96
C ALA A 20 44.80 102.53 -26.88
N VAL A 21 45.17 101.46 -27.57
CA VAL A 21 44.21 100.61 -28.27
C VAL A 21 43.40 99.91 -27.19
N THR A 22 42.32 100.53 -26.74
CA THR A 22 41.35 99.85 -25.88
C THR A 22 40.65 98.82 -26.75
N ASN A 23 41.05 97.56 -26.63
CA ASN A 23 40.21 96.46 -27.08
C ASN A 23 38.93 96.55 -26.27
N ALA A 24 37.83 96.99 -26.88
CA ALA A 24 36.51 96.81 -26.31
C ALA A 24 36.23 95.30 -26.26
N GLN A 25 36.69 94.63 -25.21
CA GLN A 25 36.31 93.25 -24.94
C GLN A 25 34.87 93.30 -24.43
N VAL A 26 33.94 92.96 -25.32
CA VAL A 26 32.56 92.67 -24.95
C VAL A 26 32.62 91.34 -24.18
N THR A 27 32.77 91.41 -22.86
CA THR A 27 32.85 90.23 -21.98
C THR A 27 31.54 89.44 -21.95
N SER A 28 30.49 90.00 -22.54
CA SER A 28 29.13 89.53 -22.40
C SER A 28 28.24 90.18 -23.48
N GLN A 29 27.58 89.39 -24.35
CA GLN A 29 26.74 89.91 -25.45
C GLN A 29 25.32 89.35 -25.35
N LYS A 30 24.32 90.22 -25.53
CA LYS A 30 22.95 89.81 -25.88
C LYS A 30 22.65 90.18 -27.33
N ILE A 31 22.03 89.27 -28.07
CA ILE A 31 21.52 89.49 -29.42
C ILE A 31 20.01 89.31 -29.35
N GLY A 32 19.25 90.41 -29.35
CA GLY A 32 17.78 90.34 -29.25
C GLY A 32 17.09 91.70 -29.27
N THR A 33 15.80 91.70 -28.93
CA THR A 33 14.94 92.89 -29.00
C THR A 33 15.16 93.90 -27.87
N ASN A 34 15.82 93.50 -26.78
CA ASN A 34 16.12 94.31 -25.59
C ASN A 34 17.60 94.13 -25.14
N PRO A 35 18.58 94.42 -26.00
CA PRO A 35 19.99 94.02 -25.79
C PRO A 35 20.66 94.61 -24.53
N THR A 36 20.01 95.55 -23.84
CA THR A 36 20.47 96.16 -22.58
C THR A 36 20.05 95.40 -21.32
N VAL A 37 19.06 94.50 -21.39
CA VAL A 37 18.61 93.67 -20.27
C VAL A 37 19.04 92.24 -20.57
N LYS A 38 20.14 91.84 -19.95
CA LYS A 38 20.76 90.53 -20.12
C LYS A 38 20.66 89.74 -18.82
N ASP A 39 20.44 88.43 -18.93
CA ASP A 39 20.52 87.53 -17.78
C ASP A 39 21.95 87.56 -17.17
N PRO A 40 22.11 87.84 -15.86
CA PRO A 40 23.42 87.90 -15.22
C PRO A 40 24.25 86.60 -15.33
N SER A 41 23.61 85.46 -15.59
CA SER A 41 24.28 84.16 -15.71
C SER A 41 24.79 83.83 -17.12
N ALA A 42 24.36 84.57 -18.15
CA ALA A 42 24.75 84.29 -19.52
C ALA A 42 26.04 85.05 -19.89
N VAL A 43 26.93 84.45 -20.68
CA VAL A 43 27.99 85.19 -21.42
C VAL A 43 27.48 85.58 -22.81
N LEU A 44 26.71 84.70 -23.44
CA LEU A 44 25.98 84.94 -24.68
C LEU A 44 24.49 84.64 -24.46
N GLU A 45 23.63 85.62 -24.71
CA GLU A 45 22.17 85.46 -24.72
C GLU A 45 21.63 85.77 -26.12
N VAL A 46 20.78 84.90 -26.66
CA VAL A 46 20.13 85.13 -27.96
C VAL A 46 18.62 85.08 -27.73
N GLU A 47 17.96 86.22 -27.92
CA GLU A 47 16.52 86.40 -27.69
C GLU A 47 15.84 86.78 -29.00
N HIS A 48 14.99 85.91 -29.53
CA HIS A 48 14.12 86.22 -30.67
C HIS A 48 12.88 85.33 -30.63
N ALA A 49 11.73 85.85 -31.08
CA ALA A 49 10.46 85.11 -31.07
C ALA A 49 10.36 83.96 -32.11
N SER A 50 11.34 83.81 -33.01
CA SER A 50 11.21 82.93 -34.19
C SER A 50 12.53 82.60 -34.92
N LYS A 51 13.66 83.17 -34.50
CA LYS A 51 15.00 82.86 -35.02
C LYS A 51 15.79 82.13 -33.94
N GLY A 52 16.70 81.27 -34.35
CA GLY A 52 17.59 80.52 -33.46
C GLY A 52 19.05 80.67 -33.84
N ILE A 53 19.90 79.84 -33.23
CA ILE A 53 21.34 79.76 -33.51
C ILE A 53 21.59 78.56 -34.42
N LEU A 54 22.39 78.75 -35.47
CA LEU A 54 22.94 77.66 -36.27
C LEU A 54 24.37 77.35 -35.82
N PHE A 55 24.54 76.22 -35.12
CA PHE A 55 25.87 75.70 -34.78
C PHE A 55 26.60 75.19 -36.03
N PRO A 56 27.94 75.06 -35.99
CA PRO A 56 28.72 74.53 -37.11
C PRO A 56 28.18 73.19 -37.59
N ARG A 57 27.95 73.07 -38.90
CA ARG A 57 27.51 71.83 -39.54
C ARG A 57 28.72 71.04 -39.99
N VAL A 58 28.83 69.81 -39.52
CA VAL A 58 29.97 68.93 -39.79
C VAL A 58 29.50 67.58 -40.33
N LEU A 59 30.42 66.86 -40.96
CA LEU A 59 30.23 65.49 -41.45
C LEU A 59 30.99 64.55 -40.51
N LEU A 60 30.33 64.05 -39.46
CA LEU A 60 30.93 63.06 -38.58
C LEU A 60 30.90 61.68 -39.27
N SER A 61 31.95 60.88 -39.10
CA SER A 61 32.01 59.51 -39.63
C SER A 61 31.69 58.44 -38.59
N SER A 62 31.84 58.77 -37.30
CA SER A 62 31.56 57.93 -36.12
C SER A 62 31.60 58.81 -34.87
N THR A 63 30.90 58.44 -33.81
CA THR A 63 30.97 59.15 -32.52
C THR A 63 32.37 59.11 -31.92
N THR A 64 33.14 58.05 -32.18
CA THR A 64 34.49 57.83 -31.62
C THR A 64 35.61 58.55 -32.37
N VAL A 65 35.30 59.24 -33.47
CA VAL A 65 36.28 59.95 -34.31
C VAL A 65 36.11 61.46 -34.12
N ALA A 66 37.14 62.14 -33.60
CA ALA A 66 37.11 63.59 -33.38
C ALA A 66 36.97 64.41 -34.68
N ALA A 67 37.56 63.91 -35.77
CA ALA A 67 37.46 64.52 -37.09
C ALA A 67 35.97 64.70 -37.50
N PRO A 68 35.63 65.81 -38.19
CA PRO A 68 36.51 66.77 -38.84
C PRO A 68 37.03 67.89 -37.94
N VAL A 69 36.64 67.91 -36.66
CA VAL A 69 37.16 68.89 -35.71
C VAL A 69 38.48 68.38 -35.13
N THR A 70 39.55 69.16 -35.31
CA THR A 70 40.85 68.84 -34.70
C THR A 70 40.84 69.32 -33.25
N ALA A 71 41.14 68.44 -32.30
CA ALA A 71 41.17 68.74 -30.86
C ALA A 71 39.92 69.48 -30.33
N PRO A 72 38.70 68.94 -30.51
CA PRO A 72 37.48 69.57 -30.03
C PRO A 72 37.52 69.81 -28.51
N ALA A 73 37.13 71.02 -28.09
CA ALA A 73 37.02 71.37 -26.68
C ALA A 73 35.84 70.63 -26.01
N ASN A 74 35.91 70.41 -24.70
CA ASN A 74 34.80 69.80 -23.95
C ASN A 74 33.54 70.67 -24.06
N GLY A 75 32.39 70.08 -24.37
CA GLY A 75 31.13 70.79 -24.56
C GLY A 75 30.99 71.47 -25.93
N LEU A 76 31.98 71.38 -26.82
CA LEU A 76 31.87 71.92 -28.18
C LEU A 76 30.69 71.27 -28.89
N THR A 77 29.70 72.08 -29.26
CA THR A 77 28.45 71.62 -29.88
C THR A 77 28.45 71.89 -31.38
N VAL A 78 28.09 70.87 -32.16
CA VAL A 78 28.00 70.89 -33.62
C VAL A 78 26.70 70.22 -34.07
N PHE A 79 26.26 70.52 -35.29
CA PHE A 79 25.19 69.78 -35.94
C PHE A 79 25.81 68.80 -36.95
N ASN A 80 25.71 67.51 -36.70
CA ASN A 80 26.10 66.50 -37.68
C ASN A 80 25.06 66.46 -38.81
N THR A 81 25.54 66.37 -40.04
CA THR A 81 24.70 66.24 -41.25
C THR A 81 24.84 64.90 -41.96
N ALA A 82 25.82 64.08 -41.54
CA ALA A 82 26.08 62.78 -42.14
C ALA A 82 25.23 61.66 -41.50
N THR A 83 24.90 60.66 -42.31
CA THR A 83 24.53 59.33 -41.83
C THR A 83 25.69 58.40 -42.18
N ALA A 84 26.55 58.13 -41.19
CA ALA A 84 27.77 57.34 -41.37
C ALA A 84 28.17 56.69 -40.04
N GLY A 85 28.61 55.43 -40.06
CA GLY A 85 28.93 54.70 -38.82
C GLY A 85 27.72 54.64 -37.87
N ASP A 86 27.90 55.12 -36.64
CA ASP A 86 26.88 55.22 -35.59
C ASP A 86 26.28 56.62 -35.43
N VAL A 87 26.62 57.58 -36.31
CA VAL A 87 26.06 58.93 -36.28
C VAL A 87 24.91 59.10 -37.29
N THR A 88 23.94 59.92 -36.90
CA THR A 88 22.83 60.38 -37.74
C THR A 88 22.73 61.89 -37.67
N PRO A 89 22.02 62.57 -38.59
CA PRO A 89 21.81 64.01 -38.49
C PRO A 89 21.24 64.43 -37.12
N GLY A 90 21.82 65.46 -36.52
CA GLY A 90 21.43 65.92 -35.17
C GLY A 90 22.51 66.74 -34.47
N TYR A 91 22.18 67.25 -33.28
CA TYR A 91 23.15 67.96 -32.45
C TYR A 91 24.03 66.98 -31.67
N TYR A 92 25.33 67.24 -31.67
CA TYR A 92 26.32 66.48 -30.93
C TYR A 92 27.20 67.46 -30.16
N TYR A 93 27.66 67.08 -28.98
CA TYR A 93 28.73 67.79 -28.30
C TYR A 93 29.92 66.87 -28.04
N TRP A 94 31.13 67.42 -28.04
CA TRP A 94 32.31 66.64 -27.69
C TRP A 94 32.42 66.47 -26.17
N SER A 95 32.59 65.24 -25.71
CA SER A 95 32.92 64.94 -24.32
C SER A 95 34.39 64.56 -24.21
N THR A 96 35.19 65.36 -23.51
CA THR A 96 36.59 64.99 -23.24
C THR A 96 36.68 63.81 -22.27
N ALA A 97 35.72 63.68 -21.35
CA ALA A 97 35.66 62.56 -20.41
C ALA A 97 35.36 61.21 -21.10
N ALA A 98 34.46 61.20 -22.10
CA ALA A 98 34.10 60.00 -22.86
C ALA A 98 34.92 59.83 -24.16
N THR A 99 35.75 60.82 -24.50
CA THR A 99 36.57 60.91 -25.72
C THR A 99 35.77 60.61 -27.00
N ARG A 100 34.55 61.15 -27.09
CA ARG A 100 33.63 60.91 -28.21
C ARG A 100 32.63 62.05 -28.38
N TRP A 101 32.03 62.13 -29.56
CA TRP A 101 30.82 62.90 -29.82
C TRP A 101 29.62 62.25 -29.13
N VAL A 102 28.95 63.01 -28.29
CA VAL A 102 27.72 62.59 -27.61
C VAL A 102 26.56 63.29 -28.30
N ARG A 103 25.60 62.51 -28.83
CA ARG A 103 24.39 63.07 -29.40
C ARG A 103 23.57 63.73 -28.29
N MET A 104 23.10 64.95 -28.51
CA MET A 104 22.09 65.57 -27.65
C MET A 104 20.76 64.88 -27.98
N SER A 105 20.39 63.90 -27.16
CA SER A 105 19.21 63.07 -27.40
C SER A 105 17.91 63.84 -27.21
N SER A 106 16.88 63.41 -27.93
CA SER A 106 15.49 63.78 -27.64
C SER A 106 14.80 62.61 -26.92
N SER A 107 13.61 62.83 -26.35
CA SER A 107 12.79 61.75 -25.77
C SER A 107 12.45 60.62 -26.75
N LEU A 108 12.67 60.81 -28.07
CA LEU A 108 12.52 59.79 -29.10
C LEU A 108 13.68 58.78 -29.16
N ASP A 109 14.80 59.04 -28.49
CA ASP A 109 15.96 58.13 -28.46
C ASP A 109 15.89 57.12 -27.29
N TYR A 110 14.85 57.18 -26.44
CA TYR A 110 14.58 56.19 -25.40
C TYR A 110 13.85 54.98 -26.01
N GLN A 111 14.54 53.85 -26.17
CA GLN A 111 13.91 52.63 -26.66
C GLN A 111 13.25 51.85 -25.52
N GLU A 112 11.91 51.89 -25.45
CA GLU A 112 11.18 50.85 -24.73
C GLU A 112 11.21 49.53 -25.53
N PRO A 113 11.58 48.40 -24.91
CA PRO A 113 11.69 47.12 -25.60
C PRO A 113 10.32 46.54 -26.02
N PHE A 114 9.22 47.01 -25.43
CA PHE A 114 7.86 46.50 -25.65
C PHE A 114 7.08 47.28 -26.73
N GLN A 115 6.25 46.54 -27.48
CA GLN A 115 5.33 47.00 -28.54
C GLN A 115 3.88 46.92 -28.06
N VAL A 116 2.96 47.68 -28.65
CA VAL A 116 1.51 47.55 -28.42
C VAL A 116 1.00 46.30 -29.12
N ALA A 117 0.31 45.42 -28.39
CA ALA A 117 -0.26 44.16 -28.87
C ALA A 117 -0.88 44.30 -30.26
N THR A 118 -0.60 43.33 -31.15
CA THR A 118 -1.06 43.27 -32.55
C THR A 118 -0.50 44.35 -33.48
N THR A 119 0.43 45.18 -33.03
CA THR A 119 1.08 46.21 -33.86
C THR A 119 2.60 46.14 -33.76
N THR A 120 3.31 46.73 -34.72
CA THR A 120 4.76 46.96 -34.60
C THR A 120 5.10 48.31 -33.94
N ASN A 121 4.10 48.98 -33.34
CA ASN A 121 4.25 50.29 -32.73
C ASN A 121 4.69 50.16 -31.27
N LYS A 122 5.62 51.01 -30.85
CA LYS A 122 6.15 51.02 -29.47
C LYS A 122 5.06 51.43 -28.47
N ALA A 123 5.08 50.81 -27.30
CA ALA A 123 4.23 51.25 -26.19
C ALA A 123 4.71 52.61 -25.67
N THR A 124 3.76 53.46 -25.26
CA THR A 124 4.02 54.80 -24.69
C THR A 124 3.20 55.07 -23.43
N LEU A 125 2.27 54.18 -23.06
CA LEU A 125 1.39 54.31 -21.90
C LEU A 125 1.23 52.94 -21.21
N ASN A 126 1.15 52.95 -19.88
CA ASN A 126 0.93 51.75 -19.06
C ASN A 126 -0.48 51.12 -19.19
N THR A 127 -1.41 51.80 -19.88
CA THR A 127 -2.76 51.31 -20.16
C THR A 127 -2.85 50.51 -21.46
N GLN A 128 -1.79 50.47 -22.26
CA GLN A 128 -1.73 49.69 -23.48
C GLN A 128 -1.42 48.22 -23.15
N SER A 129 -2.04 47.28 -23.86
CA SER A 129 -1.59 45.88 -23.83
C SER A 129 -0.24 45.79 -24.54
N ILE A 130 0.80 45.33 -23.84
CA ILE A 130 2.18 45.32 -24.34
C ILE A 130 2.70 43.91 -24.63
N TYR A 131 3.57 43.74 -25.64
CA TYR A 131 4.26 42.48 -25.95
C TYR A 131 5.67 42.74 -26.51
N GLN A 132 6.53 41.72 -26.55
CA GLN A 132 7.87 41.81 -27.17
C GLN A 132 7.97 40.83 -28.35
N ASN A 133 8.54 41.28 -29.47
CA ASN A 133 8.85 40.39 -30.60
C ASN A 133 10.20 39.72 -30.35
N GLY A 134 10.18 38.66 -29.54
CA GLY A 134 11.36 37.94 -29.08
C GLY A 134 11.12 37.25 -27.74
N ASN A 135 12.12 36.50 -27.28
CA ASN A 135 12.08 35.80 -26.01
C ASN A 135 12.28 36.79 -24.85
N ILE A 136 11.42 36.72 -23.83
CA ILE A 136 11.52 37.52 -22.60
C ILE A 136 12.25 36.70 -21.55
N GLY A 137 13.45 37.11 -21.17
CA GLY A 137 14.19 36.56 -20.04
C GLY A 137 13.86 37.32 -18.75
N ILE A 138 13.37 36.61 -17.73
CA ILE A 138 13.18 37.15 -16.38
C ILE A 138 14.13 36.39 -15.45
N ASP A 139 15.20 37.06 -15.03
CA ASP A 139 16.19 36.50 -14.12
C ASP A 139 16.27 37.35 -12.84
N PRO A 140 15.91 36.79 -11.68
CA PRO A 140 16.05 37.47 -10.41
C PRO A 140 17.47 37.36 -9.82
N SER A 141 18.40 36.65 -10.49
CA SER A 141 19.73 36.40 -9.95
C SER A 141 20.63 37.63 -10.01
N VAL A 142 21.37 37.87 -8.94
CA VAL A 142 22.50 38.82 -8.91
C VAL A 142 23.63 38.43 -9.88
N ALA A 143 23.60 37.20 -10.41
CA ALA A 143 24.56 36.68 -11.37
C ALA A 143 24.23 37.05 -12.83
N ASN A 144 23.02 37.57 -13.09
CA ASN A 144 22.55 37.99 -14.42
C ASN A 144 22.86 36.92 -15.49
N ILE A 145 22.29 35.72 -15.34
CA ILE A 145 22.56 34.56 -16.18
C ILE A 145 22.19 34.85 -17.65
N PHE A 146 21.20 35.73 -17.91
CA PHE A 146 20.90 36.15 -19.29
C PHE A 146 21.96 37.09 -19.92
N SER A 147 22.94 37.58 -19.14
CA SER A 147 24.10 38.30 -19.69
C SER A 147 25.11 37.39 -20.40
N THR A 148 25.07 36.08 -20.12
CA THR A 148 25.97 35.08 -20.70
C THR A 148 25.24 34.06 -21.58
N THR A 149 23.89 34.07 -21.59
CA THR A 149 23.06 33.13 -22.36
C THR A 149 21.77 33.81 -22.81
N SER A 150 21.30 33.56 -24.04
CA SER A 150 20.02 34.10 -24.51
C SER A 150 18.84 33.31 -23.94
N PRO A 151 17.68 33.95 -23.68
CA PRO A 151 16.46 33.23 -23.36
C PRO A 151 16.04 32.33 -24.53
N ILE A 152 15.66 31.10 -24.22
CA ILE A 152 15.43 30.04 -25.24
C ILE A 152 13.94 29.79 -25.53
N ALA A 153 13.04 30.38 -24.75
CA ALA A 153 11.59 30.33 -24.95
C ALA A 153 10.98 31.74 -24.93
N PRO A 154 9.80 31.96 -25.56
CA PRO A 154 9.14 33.27 -25.55
C PRO A 154 8.98 33.91 -24.17
N LEU A 155 8.81 33.10 -23.13
CA LEU A 155 8.96 33.47 -21.74
C LEU A 155 9.90 32.47 -21.06
N ASP A 156 11.06 32.95 -20.62
CA ASP A 156 12.09 32.17 -19.94
C ASP A 156 12.32 32.78 -18.54
N VAL A 157 11.69 32.18 -17.53
CA VAL A 157 11.85 32.60 -16.13
C VAL A 157 12.80 31.64 -15.44
N ARG A 158 13.97 32.14 -15.03
CA ARG A 158 15.03 31.32 -14.41
C ARG A 158 14.98 31.27 -12.88
N GLY A 159 14.02 31.95 -12.28
CA GLY A 159 13.83 31.97 -10.82
C GLY A 159 12.44 31.56 -10.39
N ALA A 160 12.06 32.01 -9.19
CA ALA A 160 10.76 31.69 -8.59
C ALA A 160 9.60 32.34 -9.35
N VAL A 161 8.52 31.57 -9.56
CA VAL A 161 7.27 32.06 -10.16
C VAL A 161 6.14 31.97 -9.12
N ARG A 162 5.44 33.08 -8.91
CA ARG A 162 4.23 33.13 -8.07
C ARG A 162 3.05 33.68 -8.87
N GLY A 163 1.87 33.11 -8.69
CA GLY A 163 0.63 33.65 -9.25
C GLY A 163 -0.59 33.30 -8.39
N GLY A 164 -1.42 34.30 -8.11
CA GLY A 164 -2.52 34.18 -7.15
C GLY A 164 -2.30 35.07 -5.93
N THR A 165 -2.86 34.69 -4.78
CA THR A 165 -2.99 35.54 -3.60
C THR A 165 -2.49 34.86 -2.32
N GLY A 166 -2.09 35.65 -1.33
CA GLY A 166 -1.88 35.17 0.05
C GLY A 166 -0.74 34.16 0.27
N HIS A 167 0.16 33.92 -0.70
CA HIS A 167 1.31 33.03 -0.51
C HIS A 167 2.18 33.42 0.70
N LEU A 168 2.62 32.43 1.46
CA LEU A 168 3.40 32.61 2.70
C LEU A 168 4.82 32.06 2.50
N GLY A 169 5.82 32.66 3.17
CA GLY A 169 7.21 32.16 3.16
C GLY A 169 7.87 32.08 1.77
N THR A 170 9.00 31.38 1.67
CA THR A 170 9.81 31.39 0.45
C THR A 170 9.20 30.47 -0.62
N VAL A 171 9.23 30.89 -1.88
CA VAL A 171 9.09 30.07 -3.09
C VAL A 171 10.50 29.95 -3.64
N GLY A 172 11.10 28.77 -3.52
CA GLY A 172 12.54 28.57 -3.68
C GLY A 172 13.08 28.83 -5.08
N THR A 173 14.38 28.61 -5.22
CA THR A 173 15.09 28.70 -6.51
C THR A 173 14.45 27.78 -7.53
N ASN A 174 14.06 28.32 -8.70
CA ASN A 174 13.43 27.57 -9.79
C ASN A 174 12.14 26.85 -9.37
N SER A 175 11.39 27.43 -8.42
CA SER A 175 10.14 26.87 -7.90
C SER A 175 8.91 27.64 -8.38
N VAL A 176 7.75 27.00 -8.34
CA VAL A 176 6.46 27.57 -8.79
C VAL A 176 5.43 27.50 -7.66
N ALA A 177 4.64 28.56 -7.47
CA ALA A 177 3.46 28.55 -6.62
C ALA A 177 2.29 29.28 -7.30
N PHE A 178 1.23 28.53 -7.62
CA PHE A 178 -0.02 29.06 -8.16
C PHE A 178 -1.21 28.71 -7.26
N GLY A 179 -2.11 29.66 -7.02
CA GLY A 179 -3.29 29.45 -6.15
C GLY A 179 -3.32 30.40 -4.95
N GLU A 180 -3.82 29.92 -3.81
CA GLU A 180 -3.94 30.74 -2.60
C GLU A 180 -3.16 30.15 -1.42
N GLY A 181 -2.42 30.97 -0.67
CA GLY A 181 -1.90 30.57 0.64
C GLY A 181 -0.71 29.60 0.62
N HIS A 182 -0.14 29.30 -0.54
CA HIS A 182 0.93 28.30 -0.67
C HIS A 182 2.28 28.72 -0.08
N THR A 183 3.08 27.73 0.35
CA THR A 183 4.48 27.88 0.81
C THR A 183 5.38 26.85 0.11
N VAL A 184 6.51 27.26 -0.50
CA VAL A 184 7.44 26.34 -1.22
C VAL A 184 8.90 26.66 -0.89
N THR A 185 9.40 26.26 0.29
CA THR A 185 10.66 26.83 0.81
C THR A 185 11.93 26.33 0.13
N THR A 186 11.85 25.25 -0.63
CA THR A 186 12.98 24.56 -1.28
C THR A 186 13.04 24.76 -2.78
N ALA A 187 14.22 24.51 -3.34
CA ALA A 187 14.49 24.64 -4.76
C ALA A 187 13.83 23.51 -5.59
N ASN A 188 13.55 23.82 -6.85
CA ASN A 188 13.06 22.88 -7.86
C ASN A 188 11.74 22.18 -7.49
N SER A 189 10.87 22.85 -6.73
CA SER A 189 9.60 22.30 -6.26
C SER A 189 8.42 23.17 -6.72
N GLY A 190 7.23 22.58 -6.84
CA GLY A 190 6.10 23.27 -7.46
C GLY A 190 4.76 22.99 -6.80
N ILE A 191 3.97 24.04 -6.58
CA ILE A 191 2.53 23.94 -6.30
C ILE A 191 1.79 24.61 -7.44
N PHE A 192 0.95 23.87 -8.17
CA PHE A 192 0.31 24.37 -9.39
C PHE A 192 -1.12 24.91 -9.18
N GLY A 193 -1.75 24.63 -8.04
CA GLY A 193 -3.08 25.11 -7.73
C GLY A 193 -3.56 24.70 -6.34
N GLY A 194 -4.73 25.23 -5.97
CA GLY A 194 -5.40 24.89 -4.72
C GLY A 194 -5.28 25.95 -3.64
N TRP A 195 -5.37 25.51 -2.39
CA TRP A 195 -5.44 26.35 -1.20
C TRP A 195 -4.45 25.83 -0.15
N THR A 196 -3.71 26.75 0.51
CA THR A 196 -2.98 26.52 1.78
C THR A 196 -2.01 25.33 1.82
N SER A 197 -1.59 24.80 0.67
CA SER A 197 -0.63 23.69 0.58
C SER A 197 0.82 24.13 0.79
N SER A 198 1.67 23.20 1.22
CA SER A 198 3.07 23.48 1.55
C SER A 198 4.04 22.42 1.03
N ILE A 199 5.18 22.86 0.52
CA ILE A 199 6.38 22.03 0.30
C ILE A 199 7.51 22.64 1.11
N ILE A 200 7.97 21.92 2.14
CA ILE A 200 8.93 22.43 3.11
C ILE A 200 10.07 21.44 3.26
N ALA A 201 11.30 21.92 3.12
CA ALA A 201 12.50 21.08 3.24
C ALA A 201 12.49 19.86 2.30
N SER A 202 11.80 19.91 1.15
CA SER A 202 11.68 18.80 0.19
C SER A 202 12.00 19.27 -1.22
N VAL A 203 13.08 18.75 -1.83
CA VAL A 203 13.53 19.14 -3.17
C VAL A 203 12.89 18.26 -4.25
N HIS A 204 12.68 18.81 -5.44
CA HIS A 204 12.10 18.09 -6.60
C HIS A 204 10.68 17.56 -6.36
N SER A 205 9.91 18.22 -5.48
CA SER A 205 8.60 17.74 -5.07
C SER A 205 7.47 18.59 -5.68
N GLY A 206 6.30 17.97 -5.85
CA GLY A 206 5.17 18.59 -6.54
C GLY A 206 3.84 18.40 -5.83
N ILE A 207 3.04 19.47 -5.75
CA ILE A 207 1.62 19.40 -5.42
C ILE A 207 0.83 19.94 -6.61
N LEU A 208 0.00 19.12 -7.24
CA LEU A 208 -0.74 19.55 -8.42
C LEU A 208 -1.95 20.42 -8.03
N ALA A 209 -2.77 19.95 -7.08
CA ALA A 209 -3.98 20.66 -6.63
C ALA A 209 -4.39 20.26 -5.19
N GLY A 210 -5.55 20.76 -4.74
CA GLY A 210 -6.17 20.40 -3.47
C GLY A 210 -5.98 21.44 -2.37
N ALA A 211 -6.32 21.07 -1.14
CA ALA A 211 -6.28 21.99 0.00
C ALA A 211 -5.48 21.40 1.16
N ASP A 212 -4.68 22.23 1.84
CA ASP A 212 -3.94 21.83 3.06
C ASP A 212 -3.00 20.63 2.87
N ASN A 213 -2.53 20.37 1.65
CA ASN A 213 -1.60 19.27 1.40
C ASN A 213 -0.18 19.68 1.80
N SER A 214 0.60 18.74 2.32
CA SER A 214 1.96 19.02 2.79
C SER A 214 2.95 17.95 2.36
N ILE A 215 4.05 18.37 1.75
CA ILE A 215 5.25 17.54 1.56
C ILE A 215 6.35 18.15 2.41
N ASN A 216 6.78 17.45 3.46
CA ASN A 216 7.66 18.00 4.48
C ASN A 216 8.84 17.08 4.79
N GLY A 217 10.03 17.65 4.92
CA GLY A 217 11.22 17.01 5.49
C GLY A 217 12.25 16.61 4.43
N SER A 218 13.54 16.70 4.78
CA SER A 218 14.69 16.52 3.87
C SER A 218 14.72 15.18 3.13
N TYR A 219 14.05 14.17 3.67
CA TYR A 219 13.99 12.82 3.10
C TYR A 219 12.72 12.57 2.26
N SER A 220 11.87 13.57 2.05
CA SER A 220 10.64 13.47 1.25
C SER A 220 10.81 13.90 -0.21
N GLY A 221 12.04 14.06 -0.71
CA GLY A 221 12.31 14.56 -2.05
C GLY A 221 11.72 13.67 -3.16
N ASN A 222 11.50 14.26 -4.34
CA ASN A 222 10.85 13.60 -5.48
C ASN A 222 9.42 13.10 -5.20
N SER A 223 8.73 13.65 -4.20
CA SER A 223 7.39 13.21 -3.83
C SER A 223 6.32 14.04 -4.51
N VAL A 224 5.16 13.42 -4.74
CA VAL A 224 4.04 14.05 -5.44
C VAL A 224 2.75 13.86 -4.67
N ILE A 225 2.01 14.95 -4.47
CA ILE A 225 0.59 14.92 -4.11
C ILE A 225 -0.21 15.45 -5.31
N VAL A 226 -1.06 14.63 -5.90
CA VAL A 226 -1.85 15.05 -7.07
C VAL A 226 -3.05 15.90 -6.64
N GLY A 227 -3.72 15.57 -5.54
CA GLY A 227 -4.89 16.32 -5.07
C GLY A 227 -5.34 15.97 -3.65
N GLY A 228 -6.62 16.23 -3.39
CA GLY A 228 -7.26 15.91 -2.12
C GLY A 228 -7.09 16.98 -1.04
N ASN A 229 -7.46 16.64 0.20
CA ASN A 229 -7.37 17.56 1.33
C ASN A 229 -6.53 16.97 2.47
N SER A 230 -5.69 17.80 3.09
CA SER A 230 -4.93 17.44 4.29
C SER A 230 -4.01 16.21 4.12
N ASN A 231 -3.58 15.89 2.89
CA ASN A 231 -2.67 14.76 2.65
C ASN A 231 -1.23 15.16 2.99
N ARG A 232 -0.46 14.24 3.57
CA ARG A 232 0.86 14.52 4.12
C ARG A 232 1.89 13.47 3.68
N VAL A 233 2.97 13.93 3.05
CA VAL A 233 4.19 13.15 2.85
C VAL A 233 5.24 13.72 3.80
N ILE A 234 5.82 12.88 4.68
CA ILE A 234 6.70 13.34 5.75
C ILE A 234 7.99 12.52 5.78
N GLY A 235 9.14 13.17 5.54
CA GLY A 235 10.47 12.56 5.60
C GLY A 235 11.03 12.48 7.03
N THR A 236 11.09 11.29 7.64
CA THR A 236 11.43 11.13 9.06
C THR A 236 12.89 10.80 9.38
N GLY A 237 13.76 10.51 8.39
CA GLY A 237 15.19 10.39 8.66
C GLY A 237 16.00 9.67 7.57
N PRO A 238 17.34 9.58 7.74
CA PRO A 238 18.23 8.90 6.79
C PRO A 238 18.05 7.38 6.74
N GLY A 239 17.44 6.78 7.76
CA GLY A 239 17.20 5.33 7.85
C GLY A 239 15.87 4.87 7.21
N THR A 240 14.93 5.80 7.00
CA THR A 240 13.58 5.57 6.47
C THR A 240 13.39 6.51 5.29
N GLY A 241 13.86 6.10 4.11
CA GLY A 241 13.96 6.97 2.95
C GLY A 241 12.61 7.27 2.32
N VAL A 242 11.89 8.29 2.81
CA VAL A 242 10.55 8.75 2.35
C VAL A 242 10.55 9.43 0.97
N GLY A 243 11.58 9.22 0.17
CA GLY A 243 11.66 9.79 -1.18
C GLY A 243 10.76 9.04 -2.15
N ASN A 244 10.32 9.71 -3.20
CA ASN A 244 9.49 9.12 -4.25
C ASN A 244 8.12 8.64 -3.74
N GLY A 245 7.54 9.31 -2.75
CA GLY A 245 6.19 9.02 -2.25
C GLY A 245 5.13 9.62 -3.15
N VAL A 246 4.04 8.89 -3.39
CA VAL A 246 2.92 9.37 -4.20
C VAL A 246 1.61 9.28 -3.42
N ILE A 247 0.90 10.40 -3.30
CA ILE A 247 -0.50 10.42 -2.90
C ILE A 247 -1.33 10.99 -4.05
N VAL A 248 -2.22 10.18 -4.63
CA VAL A 248 -3.03 10.64 -5.77
C VAL A 248 -4.21 11.52 -5.30
N GLY A 249 -4.79 11.26 -4.13
CA GLY A 249 -5.87 12.10 -3.62
C GLY A 249 -6.42 11.65 -2.27
N GLY A 250 -7.72 11.87 -2.06
CA GLY A 250 -8.40 11.54 -0.80
C GLY A 250 -8.18 12.57 0.30
N THR A 251 -8.48 12.19 1.53
CA THR A 251 -8.46 13.10 2.69
C THR A 251 -7.64 12.54 3.83
N SER A 252 -6.74 13.35 4.38
CA SER A 252 -5.93 13.03 5.57
C SER A 252 -5.08 11.77 5.42
N ASN A 253 -4.63 11.42 4.21
CA ASN A 253 -3.71 10.30 4.01
C ASN A 253 -2.28 10.70 4.40
N ILE A 254 -1.53 9.78 4.99
CA ILE A 254 -0.19 10.02 5.52
C ILE A 254 0.79 9.01 4.93
N LEU A 255 1.92 9.49 4.42
CA LEU A 255 3.00 8.69 3.87
C LEU A 255 4.32 9.05 4.57
N LEU A 256 4.88 8.09 5.29
CA LEU A 256 6.06 8.20 6.17
C LEU A 256 7.23 7.34 5.72
N ASP A 257 7.10 6.58 4.62
CA ASP A 257 8.20 5.80 4.04
C ASP A 257 8.18 5.85 2.51
N GLY A 258 9.31 5.60 1.84
CA GLY A 258 9.47 5.96 0.43
C GLY A 258 9.18 4.86 -0.56
N ALA A 259 9.23 5.26 -1.84
CA ALA A 259 8.78 4.47 -2.98
C ALA A 259 7.35 3.92 -2.80
N ALA A 260 6.55 4.55 -1.96
CA ALA A 260 5.24 4.09 -1.55
C ALA A 260 4.13 4.88 -2.25
N THR A 261 2.93 4.30 -2.33
CA THR A 261 1.81 4.92 -3.04
C THR A 261 0.48 4.74 -2.30
N ILE A 262 -0.23 5.85 -2.14
CA ILE A 262 -1.63 5.87 -1.72
C ILE A 262 -2.47 6.46 -2.85
N LEU A 263 -3.38 5.67 -3.43
CA LEU A 263 -4.24 6.17 -4.52
C LEU A 263 -5.35 7.10 -4.01
N GLY A 264 -5.80 6.95 -2.76
CA GLY A 264 -6.81 7.82 -2.17
C GLY A 264 -7.40 7.27 -0.88
N GLY A 265 -8.69 7.55 -0.65
CA GLY A 265 -9.40 7.16 0.56
C GLY A 265 -9.26 8.17 1.70
N ASN A 266 -9.60 7.76 2.91
CA ASN A 266 -9.61 8.60 4.10
C ASN A 266 -8.70 8.04 5.19
N ARG A 267 -7.79 8.86 5.73
CA ARG A 267 -6.94 8.49 6.88
C ARG A 267 -6.10 7.23 6.68
N ASN A 268 -5.73 6.91 5.45
CA ASN A 268 -4.82 5.80 5.20
C ASN A 268 -3.38 6.21 5.52
N THR A 269 -2.61 5.31 6.11
CA THR A 269 -1.24 5.57 6.54
C THR A 269 -0.29 4.52 5.99
N ILE A 270 0.72 4.95 5.26
CA ILE A 270 1.93 4.15 5.06
C ILE A 270 2.93 4.62 6.11
N ALA A 271 3.09 3.82 7.15
CA ALA A 271 3.93 4.09 8.30
C ALA A 271 5.41 3.79 8.02
N GLU A 272 6.29 4.19 8.93
CA GLU A 272 7.71 3.81 8.89
C GLU A 272 7.86 2.28 8.86
N GLY A 273 8.77 1.78 8.01
CA GLY A 273 8.91 0.36 7.71
C GLY A 273 8.08 -0.09 6.50
N GLY A 274 7.09 0.70 6.09
CA GLY A 274 6.21 0.48 4.94
C GLY A 274 6.81 0.84 3.59
N ARG A 275 8.16 0.87 3.44
CA ARG A 275 8.84 1.16 2.17
C ARG A 275 8.28 0.31 1.03
N ALA A 276 8.04 0.93 -0.13
CA ALA A 276 7.39 0.30 -1.28
C ALA A 276 5.97 -0.22 -1.01
N GLY A 277 5.33 0.30 0.05
CA GLY A 277 3.97 -0.03 0.43
C GLY A 277 2.93 0.56 -0.53
N PHE A 278 1.79 -0.09 -0.62
CA PHE A 278 0.70 0.32 -1.50
C PHE A 278 -0.66 0.30 -0.78
N ILE A 279 -1.41 1.40 -0.88
CA ILE A 279 -2.81 1.44 -0.46
C ILE A 279 -3.67 1.93 -1.63
N ALA A 280 -4.55 1.06 -2.11
CA ALA A 280 -5.44 1.39 -3.23
C ALA A 280 -6.56 2.37 -2.84
N GLY A 281 -6.93 2.44 -1.55
CA GLY A 281 -8.01 3.29 -1.04
C GLY A 281 -8.56 2.76 0.27
N GLY A 282 -9.80 3.12 0.60
CA GLY A 282 -10.46 2.71 1.83
C GLY A 282 -10.29 3.71 2.97
N VAL A 283 -10.55 3.25 4.21
CA VAL A 283 -10.56 4.10 5.41
C VAL A 283 -9.64 3.53 6.49
N GLU A 284 -8.78 4.36 7.07
CA GLU A 284 -7.99 4.01 8.26
C GLU A 284 -7.13 2.74 8.08
N ASN A 285 -6.65 2.48 6.87
CA ASN A 285 -5.75 1.36 6.60
C ASN A 285 -4.29 1.74 6.89
N ILE A 286 -3.50 0.78 7.38
CA ILE A 286 -2.11 0.97 7.79
C ILE A 286 -1.19 -0.04 7.11
N VAL A 287 -0.21 0.44 6.34
CA VAL A 287 0.91 -0.36 5.84
C VAL A 287 2.15 -0.04 6.66
N SER A 288 2.75 -1.04 7.29
CA SER A 288 4.02 -0.91 8.04
C SER A 288 5.05 -1.99 7.70
N GLY A 289 4.69 -2.97 6.86
CA GLY A 289 5.60 -3.96 6.32
C GLY A 289 6.18 -3.54 4.97
N GLN A 290 7.46 -3.84 4.74
CA GLN A 290 8.13 -3.53 3.48
C GLN A 290 7.42 -4.24 2.30
N GLY A 291 7.08 -3.49 1.26
CA GLY A 291 6.46 -4.02 0.04
C GLY A 291 5.07 -4.61 0.26
N SER A 292 4.41 -4.31 1.37
CA SER A 292 3.07 -4.81 1.66
C SER A 292 1.99 -3.95 0.99
N SER A 293 0.80 -4.52 0.84
CA SER A 293 -0.29 -3.88 0.12
C SER A 293 -1.64 -4.06 0.80
N ILE A 294 -2.47 -3.01 0.73
CA ILE A 294 -3.87 -3.04 1.11
C ILE A 294 -4.71 -2.68 -0.11
N LEU A 295 -5.57 -3.61 -0.51
CA LEU A 295 -6.31 -3.53 -1.78
C LEU A 295 -7.63 -2.77 -1.65
N ASN A 296 -8.26 -2.78 -0.47
CA ASN A 296 -9.50 -2.06 -0.16
C ASN A 296 -9.81 -2.18 1.34
N GLY A 297 -10.90 -1.52 1.75
CA GLY A 297 -11.57 -1.82 3.01
C GLY A 297 -11.29 -0.80 4.12
N THR A 298 -11.53 -1.21 5.36
CA THR A 298 -11.48 -0.33 6.53
C THR A 298 -10.65 -0.97 7.65
N GLU A 299 -9.81 -0.16 8.32
CA GLU A 299 -9.06 -0.57 9.52
C GLU A 299 -8.15 -1.79 9.32
N ASN A 300 -7.64 -2.01 8.11
CA ASN A 300 -6.71 -3.11 7.87
C ASN A 300 -5.27 -2.71 8.19
N THR A 301 -4.48 -3.66 8.70
CA THR A 301 -3.04 -3.49 8.96
C THR A 301 -2.23 -4.54 8.19
N ALA A 302 -1.29 -4.09 7.36
CA ALA A 302 -0.33 -4.95 6.66
C ALA A 302 1.10 -4.70 7.19
N SER A 303 1.48 -5.42 8.23
CA SER A 303 2.76 -5.27 8.94
C SER A 303 3.82 -6.31 8.56
N GLY A 304 3.41 -7.43 7.96
CA GLY A 304 4.34 -8.40 7.36
C GLY A 304 5.00 -7.87 6.07
N TRP A 305 6.26 -8.24 5.83
CA TRP A 305 6.93 -7.92 4.57
C TRP A 305 6.26 -8.65 3.42
N PHE A 306 5.93 -7.93 2.34
CA PHE A 306 5.18 -8.45 1.19
C PHE A 306 3.79 -9.01 1.54
N ALA A 307 3.22 -8.58 2.68
CA ALA A 307 1.87 -8.96 3.08
C ALA A 307 0.81 -8.31 2.17
N VAL A 308 -0.34 -8.95 2.06
CA VAL A 308 -1.49 -8.44 1.30
C VAL A 308 -2.75 -8.53 2.16
N VAL A 309 -3.52 -7.44 2.24
CA VAL A 309 -4.76 -7.40 3.05
C VAL A 309 -5.92 -6.76 2.30
N SER A 310 -7.13 -7.27 2.54
CA SER A 310 -8.40 -6.72 2.08
C SER A 310 -9.51 -6.99 3.10
N GLY A 311 -10.51 -6.11 3.17
CA GLY A 311 -11.71 -6.34 4.00
C GLY A 311 -11.82 -5.40 5.21
N VAL A 312 -12.20 -5.89 6.38
CA VAL A 312 -12.48 -5.05 7.55
C VAL A 312 -11.73 -5.53 8.78
N HIS A 313 -10.95 -4.64 9.40
CA HIS A 313 -10.29 -4.90 10.68
C HIS A 313 -9.42 -6.18 10.66
N ASN A 314 -8.69 -6.38 9.56
CA ASN A 314 -7.76 -7.51 9.44
C ASN A 314 -6.32 -7.06 9.68
N THR A 315 -5.51 -7.94 10.26
CA THR A 315 -4.06 -7.77 10.36
C THR A 315 -3.34 -8.90 9.67
N SER A 316 -2.53 -8.59 8.65
CA SER A 316 -1.52 -9.50 8.12
C SER A 316 -0.16 -9.14 8.68
N ALA A 317 0.31 -9.98 9.60
CA ALA A 317 1.51 -9.74 10.40
C ALA A 317 2.73 -10.53 9.95
N SER A 318 2.55 -11.55 9.11
CA SER A 318 3.66 -12.41 8.69
C SER A 318 4.20 -12.07 7.31
N GLN A 319 5.48 -12.37 7.09
CA GLN A 319 6.09 -12.26 5.76
C GLN A 319 5.28 -13.05 4.71
N SER A 320 4.96 -12.40 3.58
CA SER A 320 4.26 -12.98 2.43
C SER A 320 2.91 -13.59 2.75
N GLU A 321 2.23 -13.09 3.78
CA GLU A 321 0.90 -13.54 4.15
C GLU A 321 -0.19 -12.80 3.35
N PHE A 322 -1.27 -13.51 3.02
CA PHE A 322 -2.50 -12.91 2.52
C PHE A 322 -3.62 -13.02 3.55
N VAL A 323 -4.36 -11.93 3.77
CA VAL A 323 -5.54 -11.93 4.65
C VAL A 323 -6.73 -11.25 3.96
N ALA A 324 -7.89 -11.89 4.02
CA ALA A 324 -9.15 -11.37 3.51
C ALA A 324 -10.30 -11.58 4.51
N GLY A 325 -11.43 -10.91 4.29
CA GLY A 325 -12.65 -11.08 5.10
C GLY A 325 -12.74 -10.02 6.19
N GLN A 326 -13.07 -10.42 7.42
CA GLN A 326 -13.14 -9.49 8.54
C GLN A 326 -12.69 -10.10 9.86
N TYR A 327 -12.02 -9.30 10.70
CA TYR A 327 -11.61 -9.68 12.06
C TYR A 327 -10.90 -11.04 12.12
N ASN A 328 -9.78 -11.19 11.39
CA ASN A 328 -8.99 -12.42 11.40
C ASN A 328 -8.41 -12.74 12.78
N ALA A 329 -8.19 -14.03 13.03
CA ALA A 329 -7.88 -14.55 14.36
C ALA A 329 -6.39 -14.51 14.75
N ILE A 330 -5.47 -14.54 13.78
CA ILE A 330 -4.03 -14.53 14.03
C ILE A 330 -3.48 -13.20 13.55
N THR A 331 -3.14 -12.33 14.50
CA THR A 331 -2.70 -10.96 14.23
C THR A 331 -1.25 -10.72 14.67
N THR A 332 -0.62 -11.73 15.28
CA THR A 332 0.79 -11.67 15.68
C THR A 332 1.61 -12.75 14.96
N ALA A 333 2.72 -12.34 14.36
CA ALA A 333 3.63 -13.22 13.62
C ALA A 333 4.99 -12.54 13.38
N THR A 334 5.90 -13.24 12.72
CA THR A 334 7.21 -12.70 12.34
C THR A 334 7.12 -11.93 11.02
N PRO A 335 7.35 -10.61 11.00
CA PRO A 335 7.10 -9.80 9.83
C PRO A 335 8.16 -9.98 8.73
N ASN A 336 9.37 -10.38 9.08
CA ASN A 336 10.54 -10.37 8.20
C ASN A 336 11.23 -11.74 8.02
N ALA A 337 10.53 -12.83 8.36
CA ALA A 337 11.04 -14.19 8.14
C ALA A 337 9.92 -15.19 7.80
N PHE A 338 10.25 -16.18 6.97
CA PHE A 338 9.32 -17.21 6.54
C PHE A 338 9.33 -18.40 7.51
N LEU A 339 8.65 -18.25 8.66
CA LEU A 339 8.65 -19.27 9.71
C LEU A 339 7.48 -20.26 9.58
N ALA A 340 7.75 -21.56 9.76
CA ALA A 340 6.78 -22.64 9.52
C ALA A 340 5.46 -22.54 10.33
N ASN A 341 5.50 -21.91 11.51
CA ASN A 341 4.35 -21.75 12.40
C ASN A 341 3.60 -20.41 12.23
N ASP A 342 4.01 -19.61 11.26
CA ASP A 342 3.36 -18.37 10.92
C ASP A 342 2.29 -18.58 9.83
N PRO A 343 1.23 -17.76 9.82
CA PRO A 343 0.20 -17.82 8.79
C PRO A 343 0.77 -17.45 7.41
N LEU A 344 0.32 -18.17 6.39
CA LEU A 344 0.51 -17.87 4.97
C LEU A 344 -0.78 -17.30 4.37
N PHE A 345 -1.93 -17.81 4.79
CA PHE A 345 -3.23 -17.35 4.33
C PHE A 345 -4.27 -17.43 5.44
N GLN A 346 -5.05 -16.37 5.63
CA GLN A 346 -6.21 -16.35 6.52
C GLN A 346 -7.44 -15.78 5.82
N VAL A 347 -8.60 -16.36 6.12
CA VAL A 347 -9.90 -15.78 5.79
C VAL A 347 -10.64 -15.50 7.10
N GLY A 348 -10.64 -14.24 7.52
CA GLY A 348 -11.35 -13.78 8.71
C GLY A 348 -12.86 -13.84 8.51
N ASN A 349 -13.58 -14.41 9.46
CA ASN A 349 -15.04 -14.41 9.52
C ASN A 349 -15.56 -13.95 10.89
N GLY A 350 -14.75 -13.16 11.59
CA GLY A 350 -15.09 -12.60 12.89
C GLY A 350 -16.07 -11.43 12.79
N ASN A 351 -16.16 -10.69 13.89
CA ASN A 351 -16.91 -9.45 14.03
C ASN A 351 -16.25 -8.60 15.14
N PHE A 352 -16.83 -7.43 15.44
CA PHE A 352 -16.29 -6.46 16.41
C PHE A 352 -16.12 -6.99 17.85
N THR A 353 -16.69 -8.14 18.21
CA THR A 353 -16.49 -8.77 19.53
C THR A 353 -15.69 -10.07 19.48
N THR A 354 -15.56 -10.68 18.31
CA THR A 354 -14.97 -12.02 18.16
C THR A 354 -14.12 -12.10 16.90
N SER A 355 -12.81 -12.26 17.06
CA SER A 355 -11.93 -12.59 15.94
C SER A 355 -11.95 -14.09 15.67
N ASN A 356 -12.15 -14.48 14.42
CA ASN A 356 -12.24 -15.88 13.99
C ASN A 356 -11.76 -16.03 12.55
N ASN A 357 -11.30 -17.22 12.21
CA ASN A 357 -10.97 -17.59 10.83
C ASN A 357 -11.92 -18.67 10.32
N ALA A 358 -12.45 -18.48 9.12
CA ALA A 358 -13.07 -19.54 8.34
C ALA A 358 -12.02 -20.54 7.84
N LEU A 359 -10.83 -20.03 7.49
CA LEU A 359 -9.71 -20.80 6.96
C LEU A 359 -8.38 -20.22 7.47
N THR A 360 -7.49 -21.09 7.91
CA THR A 360 -6.09 -20.77 8.24
C THR A 360 -5.19 -21.73 7.48
N ILE A 361 -4.16 -21.22 6.81
CA ILE A 361 -3.06 -22.01 6.26
C ILE A 361 -1.75 -21.49 6.83
N LEU A 362 -0.98 -22.35 7.50
CA LEU A 362 0.37 -22.02 7.97
C LEU A 362 1.41 -22.25 6.87
N LYS A 363 2.56 -21.61 6.99
CA LYS A 363 3.71 -21.81 6.09
C LYS A 363 4.23 -23.25 6.05
N SER A 364 3.96 -24.04 7.10
CA SER A 364 4.20 -25.50 7.15
C SER A 364 3.26 -26.34 6.28
N GLY A 365 2.21 -25.75 5.71
CA GLY A 365 1.17 -26.46 4.95
C GLY A 365 0.00 -26.97 5.81
N LYS A 366 0.10 -26.87 7.14
CA LYS A 366 -1.01 -27.18 8.06
C LYS A 366 -2.20 -26.25 7.78
N THR A 367 -3.37 -26.84 7.57
CA THR A 367 -4.60 -26.14 7.18
C THR A 367 -5.69 -26.38 8.20
N ALA A 368 -6.33 -25.31 8.67
CA ALA A 368 -7.51 -25.39 9.54
C ALA A 368 -8.75 -24.86 8.83
N ILE A 369 -9.90 -25.50 9.05
CA ILE A 369 -11.21 -24.99 8.62
C ILE A 369 -12.09 -24.82 9.86
N GLY A 370 -12.60 -23.61 10.09
CA GLY A 370 -13.56 -23.31 11.16
C GLY A 370 -13.02 -23.45 12.59
N LEU A 371 -11.71 -23.28 12.80
CA LEU A 371 -11.11 -23.26 14.14
C LEU A 371 -11.57 -22.03 14.92
N VAL A 372 -11.93 -22.20 16.19
CA VAL A 372 -12.46 -21.12 17.04
C VAL A 372 -11.39 -20.68 18.03
N GLY A 373 -11.30 -19.36 18.26
CA GLY A 373 -10.33 -18.75 19.15
C GLY A 373 -9.33 -17.88 18.39
N THR A 374 -8.35 -17.33 19.11
CA THR A 374 -7.35 -16.41 18.57
C THR A 374 -5.93 -16.94 18.71
N GLU A 375 -5.03 -16.42 17.89
CA GLU A 375 -3.59 -16.71 17.95
C GLU A 375 -3.30 -18.22 17.98
N ALA A 376 -2.69 -18.76 19.05
CA ALA A 376 -2.33 -20.18 19.13
C ALA A 376 -3.52 -21.13 18.95
N ALA A 377 -4.72 -20.76 19.44
CA ALA A 377 -5.92 -21.59 19.30
C ALA A 377 -6.47 -21.60 17.86
N ALA A 378 -6.11 -20.59 17.05
CA ALA A 378 -6.51 -20.50 15.64
C ALA A 378 -5.52 -21.18 14.67
N LYS A 379 -4.39 -21.69 15.19
CA LYS A 379 -3.36 -22.37 14.39
C LYS A 379 -3.63 -23.89 14.36
N PRO A 380 -3.69 -24.52 13.16
CA PRO A 380 -3.85 -25.97 13.05
C PRO A 380 -2.70 -26.72 13.71
N THR A 381 -3.04 -27.76 14.47
CA THR A 381 -2.05 -28.64 15.11
C THR A 381 -1.63 -29.79 14.20
N GLU A 382 -2.51 -30.21 13.29
CA GLU A 382 -2.29 -31.26 12.31
C GLU A 382 -2.30 -30.73 10.87
N LEU A 383 -1.95 -31.57 9.89
CA LEU A 383 -1.93 -31.17 8.47
C LEU A 383 -3.30 -30.66 7.99
N LEU A 384 -4.37 -31.31 8.44
CA LEU A 384 -5.75 -30.84 8.29
C LEU A 384 -6.42 -30.88 9.67
N ASP A 385 -6.81 -29.71 10.17
CA ASP A 385 -7.48 -29.53 11.46
C ASP A 385 -8.91 -29.00 11.22
N LEU A 386 -9.92 -29.78 11.58
CA LEU A 386 -11.32 -29.40 11.37
C LEU A 386 -11.89 -28.94 12.71
N GLY A 387 -12.10 -27.63 12.82
CA GLY A 387 -12.66 -26.99 14.00
C GLY A 387 -14.18 -26.93 14.01
N GLY A 388 -14.73 -26.26 15.02
CA GLY A 388 -16.14 -25.94 15.12
C GLY A 388 -16.89 -26.77 16.15
N ALA A 389 -17.98 -26.22 16.68
CA ALA A 389 -18.79 -26.90 17.68
C ALA A 389 -19.55 -28.08 17.06
N ALA A 390 -19.46 -29.26 17.70
CA ALA A 390 -20.20 -30.46 17.30
C ALA A 390 -21.72 -30.22 17.25
N THR A 391 -22.24 -29.34 18.10
CA THR A 391 -23.65 -28.96 18.18
C THR A 391 -24.12 -28.03 17.05
N ALA A 392 -23.19 -27.36 16.35
CA ALA A 392 -23.51 -26.42 15.27
C ALA A 392 -23.33 -27.01 13.86
N GLY A 393 -23.06 -28.33 13.75
CA GLY A 393 -22.82 -28.99 12.46
C GLY A 393 -21.46 -28.68 11.82
N ASN A 394 -20.57 -27.99 12.55
CA ASN A 394 -19.30 -27.50 12.00
C ASN A 394 -18.09 -28.38 12.36
N GLY A 395 -18.17 -29.23 13.40
CA GLY A 395 -17.03 -30.00 13.91
C GLY A 395 -16.74 -31.36 13.25
N GLY A 396 -17.39 -31.70 12.12
CA GLY A 396 -17.29 -33.04 11.52
C GLY A 396 -16.96 -33.02 10.02
N LEU A 397 -16.23 -34.03 9.54
CA LEU A 397 -15.96 -34.21 8.10
C LEU A 397 -17.16 -34.88 7.42
N LYS A 398 -17.74 -34.22 6.41
CA LYS A 398 -18.79 -34.79 5.55
C LYS A 398 -18.25 -35.10 4.16
N ILE A 399 -18.38 -36.35 3.73
CA ILE A 399 -18.06 -36.79 2.37
C ILE A 399 -19.38 -37.22 1.70
N ARG A 400 -19.91 -36.36 0.82
CA ARG A 400 -21.28 -36.52 0.27
C ARG A 400 -21.55 -37.88 -0.36
N ASN A 401 -20.56 -38.47 -1.02
CA ASN A 401 -20.72 -39.70 -1.80
C ASN A 401 -20.27 -40.97 -1.08
N ILE A 402 -19.78 -40.88 0.16
CA ILE A 402 -19.17 -42.02 0.86
C ILE A 402 -20.14 -43.19 1.08
N ASN A 403 -21.45 -42.91 1.12
CA ASN A 403 -22.51 -43.91 1.27
C ASN A 403 -23.14 -44.32 -0.07
N SER A 404 -22.65 -43.83 -1.20
CA SER A 404 -23.19 -44.21 -2.50
C SER A 404 -22.63 -45.55 -2.97
N ALA A 405 -23.39 -46.28 -3.77
CA ALA A 405 -23.00 -47.60 -4.27
C ALA A 405 -21.64 -47.59 -4.99
N ALA A 406 -21.28 -46.48 -5.65
CA ALA A 406 -19.99 -46.30 -6.33
C ALA A 406 -18.76 -46.34 -5.40
N TYR A 407 -18.95 -46.17 -4.09
CA TYR A 407 -17.89 -46.18 -3.08
C TYR A 407 -18.07 -47.30 -2.05
N THR A 408 -18.79 -48.36 -2.41
CA THR A 408 -18.88 -49.56 -1.57
C THR A 408 -17.51 -50.26 -1.54
N GLY A 409 -16.93 -50.41 -0.36
CA GLY A 409 -15.62 -51.02 -0.17
C GLY A 409 -15.61 -52.53 -0.41
N THR A 410 -14.42 -53.04 -0.69
CA THR A 410 -14.07 -54.46 -0.84
C THR A 410 -13.38 -54.97 0.43
N SER A 411 -13.05 -56.27 0.47
CA SER A 411 -12.31 -56.86 1.59
C SER A 411 -10.86 -56.37 1.73
N ALA A 412 -10.30 -55.71 0.71
CA ALA A 412 -8.97 -55.12 0.77
C ALA A 412 -8.97 -53.70 1.35
N ASP A 413 -10.13 -53.04 1.37
CA ASP A 413 -10.25 -51.65 1.79
C ASP A 413 -10.23 -51.51 3.32
N LYS A 414 -9.79 -50.33 3.78
CA LYS A 414 -9.85 -49.97 5.20
C LYS A 414 -11.22 -49.41 5.54
N ILE A 415 -11.68 -49.69 6.76
CA ILE A 415 -13.00 -49.25 7.23
C ILE A 415 -12.92 -47.82 7.75
N VAL A 416 -13.85 -46.99 7.31
CA VAL A 416 -14.19 -45.70 7.92
C VAL A 416 -15.68 -45.73 8.28
N VAL A 417 -16.06 -45.09 9.38
CA VAL A 417 -17.47 -45.04 9.82
C VAL A 417 -18.08 -43.69 9.47
N ALA A 418 -19.25 -43.71 8.85
CA ALA A 418 -20.05 -42.52 8.57
C ALA A 418 -21.53 -42.75 8.92
N ASP A 419 -22.24 -41.69 9.26
CA ASP A 419 -23.70 -41.73 9.40
C ASP A 419 -24.40 -41.79 8.04
N ALA A 420 -25.73 -41.96 8.03
CA ALA A 420 -26.53 -42.09 6.80
C ALA A 420 -26.38 -40.88 5.84
N THR A 421 -25.94 -39.72 6.34
CA THR A 421 -25.74 -38.50 5.55
C THR A 421 -24.29 -38.32 5.06
N GLY A 422 -23.40 -39.24 5.39
CA GLY A 422 -21.99 -39.23 4.99
C GLY A 422 -21.07 -38.43 5.90
N VAL A 423 -21.50 -38.13 7.13
CA VAL A 423 -20.62 -37.49 8.15
C VAL A 423 -19.85 -38.56 8.89
N LEU A 424 -18.52 -38.42 8.94
CA LEU A 424 -17.64 -39.38 9.62
C LEU A 424 -17.88 -39.36 11.13
N LYS A 425 -17.88 -40.55 11.75
CA LYS A 425 -18.12 -40.76 13.18
C LYS A 425 -17.05 -41.68 13.78
N THR A 426 -16.92 -41.62 15.10
CA THR A 426 -16.21 -42.64 15.88
C THR A 426 -17.21 -43.67 16.42
N VAL A 427 -16.76 -44.91 16.56
CA VAL A 427 -17.52 -45.98 17.22
C VAL A 427 -16.73 -46.48 18.42
N ALA A 428 -17.40 -46.64 19.57
CA ALA A 428 -16.77 -47.12 20.79
C ALA A 428 -16.55 -48.64 20.69
N SER A 429 -15.47 -49.05 20.04
CA SER A 429 -15.02 -50.44 19.81
C SER A 429 -16.04 -51.35 19.11
N VAL A 430 -15.62 -52.03 18.05
CA VAL A 430 -16.40 -53.12 17.48
C VAL A 430 -16.26 -54.30 18.45
N THR A 431 -17.18 -54.45 19.40
CA THR A 431 -17.31 -55.72 20.12
C THR A 431 -17.86 -56.72 19.11
N ALA A 432 -16.97 -57.32 18.32
CA ALA A 432 -17.34 -58.36 17.38
C ALA A 432 -17.88 -59.53 18.22
N THR A 433 -19.19 -59.62 18.36
CA THR A 433 -19.81 -60.84 18.88
C THR A 433 -19.51 -61.95 17.87
N PRO A 434 -18.95 -63.08 18.31
CA PRO A 434 -18.71 -64.18 17.40
C PRO A 434 -20.03 -64.63 16.80
N LYS A 435 -20.10 -64.69 15.47
CA LYS A 435 -21.32 -65.09 14.74
C LYS A 435 -21.79 -66.50 15.11
N PHE A 436 -20.88 -67.35 15.58
CA PHE A 436 -21.19 -68.68 16.10
C PHE A 436 -20.20 -69.07 17.21
N PHE A 437 -20.63 -69.99 18.07
CA PHE A 437 -19.82 -70.59 19.13
C PHE A 437 -20.26 -72.05 19.34
N TYR A 438 -19.37 -72.89 19.86
CA TYR A 438 -19.74 -74.27 20.21
C TYR A 438 -20.65 -74.29 21.43
N ALA A 439 -21.66 -75.17 21.42
CA ALA A 439 -22.44 -75.46 22.61
C ALA A 439 -21.50 -75.90 23.73
N PRO A 440 -21.78 -75.53 24.99
CA PRO A 440 -20.92 -75.98 26.08
C PRO A 440 -20.92 -77.50 26.16
N SER A 441 -19.76 -78.07 26.50
CA SER A 441 -19.57 -79.52 26.55
C SER A 441 -20.60 -80.16 27.48
N VAL A 442 -21.37 -81.11 26.94
CA VAL A 442 -22.33 -81.92 27.68
C VAL A 442 -22.18 -83.37 27.24
N VAL A 443 -22.13 -84.28 28.21
CA VAL A 443 -22.20 -85.72 27.92
C VAL A 443 -23.65 -86.04 27.60
N LEU A 444 -23.93 -86.43 26.36
CA LEU A 444 -25.25 -86.90 25.96
C LEU A 444 -25.48 -88.31 26.54
N PRO A 445 -26.49 -88.52 27.40
CA PRO A 445 -26.73 -89.81 28.02
C PRO A 445 -27.05 -90.89 26.99
N THR A 446 -26.47 -92.06 27.20
CA THR A 446 -26.74 -93.28 26.41
C THR A 446 -27.53 -94.33 27.20
N VAL A 447 -27.80 -94.05 28.48
CA VAL A 447 -28.57 -94.90 29.40
C VAL A 447 -29.50 -94.04 30.25
N ASN A 448 -30.66 -94.58 30.62
CA ASN A 448 -31.60 -93.91 31.52
C ASN A 448 -31.19 -94.11 33.00
N ALA A 449 -30.07 -93.49 33.38
CA ALA A 449 -29.59 -93.50 34.76
C ALA A 449 -29.00 -92.14 35.12
N SER A 450 -29.38 -91.60 36.29
CA SER A 450 -28.84 -90.36 36.86
C SER A 450 -28.86 -89.16 35.88
N LEU A 451 -29.98 -88.96 35.18
CA LEU A 451 -30.10 -87.89 34.19
C LEU A 451 -30.10 -86.50 34.84
N PRO A 452 -29.35 -85.53 34.29
CA PRO A 452 -29.41 -84.13 34.73
C PRO A 452 -30.81 -83.52 34.57
N SER A 453 -31.14 -82.48 35.33
CA SER A 453 -32.47 -81.82 35.32
C SER A 453 -32.92 -81.24 33.97
N HIS A 454 -31.99 -81.02 33.04
CA HIS A 454 -32.22 -80.52 31.69
C HIS A 454 -32.25 -81.64 30.63
N ILE A 455 -32.23 -82.90 31.06
CA ILE A 455 -32.35 -84.09 30.23
C ILE A 455 -33.44 -85.00 30.79
N THR A 456 -34.40 -85.37 29.96
CA THR A 456 -35.45 -86.32 30.32
C THR A 456 -35.41 -87.53 29.40
N TYR A 457 -35.90 -88.66 29.88
CA TYR A 457 -36.06 -89.88 29.11
C TYR A 457 -37.50 -90.37 29.21
N ASP A 458 -38.13 -90.60 28.07
CA ASP A 458 -39.45 -91.21 28.00
C ASP A 458 -39.29 -92.71 27.71
N ALA A 459 -39.59 -93.55 28.70
CA ALA A 459 -39.49 -94.99 28.59
C ALA A 459 -40.51 -95.62 27.63
N GLY A 460 -41.63 -94.94 27.34
CA GLY A 460 -42.64 -95.42 26.40
C GLY A 460 -42.22 -95.24 24.95
N THR A 461 -41.43 -94.21 24.65
CA THR A 461 -40.93 -93.91 23.30
C THR A 461 -39.44 -94.17 23.12
N GLU A 462 -38.73 -94.52 24.19
CA GLU A 462 -37.28 -94.70 24.27
C GLU A 462 -36.48 -93.44 23.86
N THR A 463 -37.06 -92.26 24.07
CA THR A 463 -36.53 -90.99 23.57
C THR A 463 -35.86 -90.19 24.68
N PHE A 464 -34.61 -89.78 24.47
CA PHE A 464 -33.96 -88.73 25.26
C PHE A 464 -34.37 -87.37 24.72
N THR A 465 -34.69 -86.43 25.63
CA THR A 465 -34.94 -85.02 25.32
C THR A 465 -33.96 -84.16 26.11
N VAL A 466 -33.19 -83.32 25.41
CA VAL A 466 -32.13 -82.48 25.96
C VAL A 466 -32.44 -81.02 25.67
N ASN A 467 -32.53 -80.19 26.71
CA ASN A 467 -32.68 -78.75 26.56
C ASN A 467 -31.31 -78.07 26.47
N LEU A 468 -30.81 -77.90 25.24
CA LEU A 468 -29.49 -77.32 24.95
C LEU A 468 -29.40 -75.86 25.38
N TYR A 469 -30.49 -75.09 25.28
CA TYR A 469 -30.50 -73.71 25.74
C TYR A 469 -30.34 -73.62 27.25
N SER A 470 -31.04 -74.45 28.03
CA SER A 470 -30.89 -74.47 29.49
C SER A 470 -29.49 -74.88 29.93
N ILE A 471 -28.87 -75.85 29.24
CA ILE A 471 -27.46 -76.20 29.47
C ILE A 471 -26.58 -74.97 29.24
N TYR A 472 -26.76 -74.31 28.08
CA TYR A 472 -26.00 -73.12 27.70
C TYR A 472 -26.15 -71.97 28.70
N SER A 473 -27.39 -71.59 29.01
CA SER A 473 -27.66 -70.46 29.91
C SER A 473 -27.10 -70.70 31.31
N ASN A 474 -27.18 -71.94 31.81
CA ASN A 474 -26.68 -72.28 33.13
C ASN A 474 -25.15 -72.30 33.18
N GLN A 475 -24.48 -72.85 32.15
CA GLN A 475 -23.02 -72.89 32.12
C GLN A 475 -22.43 -71.49 31.88
N TYR A 476 -22.93 -70.73 30.91
CA TYR A 476 -22.44 -69.36 30.65
C TYR A 476 -22.83 -68.38 31.77
N GLY A 477 -23.99 -68.60 32.38
CA GLY A 477 -24.43 -67.89 33.59
C GLY A 477 -23.65 -68.28 34.86
N MET A 478 -22.74 -69.25 34.78
CA MET A 478 -21.93 -69.73 35.90
C MET A 478 -22.75 -70.21 37.10
N THR A 479 -23.92 -70.83 36.88
CA THR A 479 -24.83 -71.26 37.97
C THR A 479 -24.19 -72.26 38.95
N GLY A 480 -23.19 -73.03 38.51
CA GLY A 480 -22.44 -73.98 39.34
C GLY A 480 -21.31 -73.37 40.17
N ASP A 481 -21.00 -72.07 40.00
CA ASP A 481 -19.96 -71.35 40.76
C ASP A 481 -20.52 -70.85 42.09
N VAL A 482 -20.76 -71.81 42.98
CA VAL A 482 -21.29 -71.60 44.33
C VAL A 482 -20.26 -72.03 45.39
N ALA A 483 -20.41 -71.55 46.62
CA ALA A 483 -19.54 -71.96 47.72
C ALA A 483 -19.88 -73.38 48.22
N GLY A 484 -18.86 -74.15 48.60
CA GLY A 484 -19.02 -75.45 49.27
C GLY A 484 -18.87 -76.68 48.37
N ALA A 485 -19.26 -77.84 48.89
CA ALA A 485 -19.04 -79.15 48.27
C ALA A 485 -19.88 -79.42 47.00
N THR A 486 -20.85 -78.56 46.70
CA THR A 486 -21.73 -78.64 45.53
C THR A 486 -21.24 -77.79 44.34
N ARG A 487 -20.07 -77.15 44.46
CA ARG A 487 -19.47 -76.33 43.39
C ARG A 487 -19.13 -77.18 42.16
N THR A 488 -19.66 -76.79 41.00
CA THR A 488 -19.51 -77.50 39.71
C THR A 488 -19.02 -76.62 38.57
N ALA A 489 -18.87 -75.31 38.80
CA ALA A 489 -18.22 -74.36 37.91
C ALA A 489 -17.31 -73.42 38.72
N ILE A 490 -16.42 -72.70 38.05
CA ILE A 490 -15.54 -71.71 38.69
C ILE A 490 -15.15 -70.64 37.67
N LYS A 491 -15.07 -69.38 38.10
CA LYS A 491 -14.44 -68.28 37.34
C LYS A 491 -13.29 -67.66 38.12
N SER A 492 -12.42 -66.90 37.45
CA SER A 492 -11.38 -66.14 38.15
C SER A 492 -11.99 -65.03 39.02
N PRO A 493 -11.32 -64.58 40.11
CA PRO A 493 -11.95 -63.73 41.12
C PRO A 493 -12.57 -62.42 40.61
N THR A 494 -12.02 -61.85 39.53
CA THR A 494 -12.48 -60.59 38.94
C THR A 494 -13.34 -60.76 37.69
N ALA A 495 -13.54 -62.00 37.22
CA ALA A 495 -14.33 -62.25 36.02
C ALA A 495 -15.83 -62.03 36.26
N THR A 496 -16.51 -61.45 35.28
CA THR A 496 -17.97 -61.48 35.15
C THR A 496 -18.42 -62.83 34.57
N THR A 497 -19.72 -63.06 34.46
CA THR A 497 -20.25 -64.24 33.74
C THR A 497 -20.00 -64.11 32.23
N LEU A 498 -20.06 -65.23 31.52
CA LEU A 498 -20.04 -65.21 30.06
C LEU A 498 -21.36 -64.62 29.52
N PRO A 499 -21.36 -63.92 28.36
CA PRO A 499 -22.58 -63.36 27.79
C PRO A 499 -23.59 -64.45 27.38
N VAL A 500 -24.80 -64.41 27.94
CA VAL A 500 -25.90 -65.32 27.58
C VAL A 500 -26.81 -64.63 26.55
N THR A 501 -26.85 -65.18 25.33
CA THR A 501 -27.74 -64.75 24.25
C THR A 501 -29.11 -65.41 24.44
N ALA A 502 -30.20 -64.65 24.28
CA ALA A 502 -31.55 -65.19 24.47
C ALA A 502 -31.88 -66.32 23.47
N VAL A 503 -32.68 -67.31 23.87
CA VAL A 503 -33.06 -68.48 23.05
C VAL A 503 -33.58 -68.08 21.66
N ALA A 504 -34.39 -67.03 21.57
CA ALA A 504 -34.98 -66.58 20.30
C ALA A 504 -33.95 -65.96 19.33
N ALA A 505 -32.77 -65.57 19.83
CA ALA A 505 -31.68 -64.99 19.06
C ALA A 505 -30.60 -66.01 18.64
N LEU A 506 -30.83 -67.30 18.90
CA LEU A 506 -29.92 -68.38 18.54
C LEU A 506 -30.53 -69.30 17.48
N GLU A 507 -29.65 -69.84 16.65
CA GLU A 507 -29.90 -70.97 15.75
C GLU A 507 -29.01 -72.14 16.20
N TYR A 508 -29.57 -73.34 16.24
CA TYR A 508 -28.90 -74.53 16.78
C TYR A 508 -28.57 -75.51 15.66
N PHE A 509 -27.36 -76.06 15.68
CA PHE A 509 -26.88 -77.00 14.66
C PHE A 509 -26.22 -78.19 15.33
N VAL A 510 -26.57 -79.41 14.91
CA VAL A 510 -25.76 -80.60 15.13
C VAL A 510 -24.87 -80.77 13.90
N THR A 511 -23.58 -80.53 14.05
CA THR A 511 -22.62 -80.59 12.93
C THR A 511 -21.96 -81.97 12.80
N TYR A 512 -22.08 -82.81 13.82
CA TYR A 512 -21.63 -84.20 13.81
C TYR A 512 -22.36 -84.98 14.91
N PHE A 513 -22.63 -86.27 14.67
CA PHE A 513 -22.99 -87.24 15.70
C PHE A 513 -22.51 -88.63 15.29
N ASP A 514 -22.20 -89.47 16.28
CA ASP A 514 -21.89 -90.88 16.05
C ASP A 514 -23.17 -91.65 15.68
N ASN A 515 -23.38 -91.83 14.37
CA ASN A 515 -24.55 -92.53 13.82
C ASN A 515 -24.57 -94.04 14.07
N THR A 516 -23.51 -94.60 14.66
CA THR A 516 -23.48 -96.02 15.08
C THR A 516 -24.10 -96.23 16.46
N VAL A 517 -24.28 -95.15 17.22
CA VAL A 517 -24.89 -95.16 18.55
C VAL A 517 -26.17 -94.33 18.60
N PHE A 518 -26.16 -93.10 18.09
CA PHE A 518 -27.35 -92.26 18.03
C PHE A 518 -28.15 -92.59 16.76
N ASP A 519 -29.42 -92.96 16.90
CA ASP A 519 -30.27 -93.31 15.77
C ASP A 519 -30.52 -92.08 14.87
N PRO A 520 -29.99 -92.05 13.63
CA PRO A 520 -30.10 -90.90 12.73
C PRO A 520 -31.54 -90.48 12.44
N ASN A 521 -32.49 -91.41 12.46
CA ASN A 521 -33.89 -91.15 12.12
C ASN A 521 -34.69 -90.58 13.29
N SER A 522 -34.11 -90.59 14.49
CA SER A 522 -34.74 -90.12 15.71
C SER A 522 -34.30 -88.73 16.15
N ILE A 523 -33.21 -88.22 15.55
CA ILE A 523 -32.61 -86.95 15.95
C ILE A 523 -33.47 -85.80 15.43
N THR A 524 -34.01 -84.99 16.35
CA THR A 524 -34.69 -83.75 16.01
C THR A 524 -34.14 -82.60 16.85
N LEU A 525 -34.17 -81.39 16.30
CA LEU A 525 -33.69 -80.18 16.97
C LEU A 525 -34.67 -79.05 16.70
N SER A 526 -35.21 -78.44 17.75
CA SER A 526 -36.19 -77.35 17.62
C SER A 526 -35.55 -75.96 17.70
N ASP A 527 -36.28 -74.93 17.25
CA ASP A 527 -35.92 -73.52 17.39
C ASP A 527 -35.77 -73.05 18.85
N ALA A 528 -36.33 -73.82 19.79
CA ALA A 528 -36.16 -73.57 21.23
C ALA A 528 -34.89 -74.21 21.81
N GLY A 529 -34.04 -74.82 20.97
CA GLY A 529 -32.83 -75.53 21.40
C GLY A 529 -33.13 -76.84 22.11
N VAL A 530 -34.24 -77.51 21.79
CA VAL A 530 -34.56 -78.83 22.35
C VAL A 530 -34.15 -79.90 21.34
N LEU A 531 -33.19 -80.74 21.73
CA LEU A 531 -32.67 -81.87 20.97
C LEU A 531 -33.34 -83.16 21.47
N THR A 532 -33.89 -83.97 20.57
CA THR A 532 -34.36 -85.32 20.90
C THR A 532 -33.54 -86.36 20.16
N TYR A 533 -33.33 -87.54 20.74
CA TYR A 533 -32.69 -88.67 20.07
C TYR A 533 -32.99 -90.00 20.76
N LYS A 534 -32.72 -91.10 20.05
CA LYS A 534 -32.72 -92.48 20.57
C LYS A 534 -31.35 -93.10 20.41
N ILE A 535 -31.10 -94.15 21.18
CA ILE A 535 -29.90 -94.98 21.07
C ILE A 535 -30.25 -96.23 20.27
N LEU A 536 -29.39 -96.59 19.32
CA LEU A 536 -29.54 -97.82 18.56
C LEU A 536 -29.38 -99.04 19.49
N PRO A 537 -30.23 -100.07 19.39
CA PRO A 537 -30.14 -101.27 20.24
C PRO A 537 -28.79 -102.02 20.16
N ALA A 538 -28.08 -101.89 19.03
CA ALA A 538 -26.75 -102.46 18.81
C ALA A 538 -25.60 -101.44 18.99
N GLY A 539 -25.89 -100.24 19.50
CA GLY A 539 -24.91 -99.18 19.68
C GLY A 539 -23.88 -99.55 20.74
N VAL A 540 -22.60 -99.58 20.37
CA VAL A 540 -21.49 -99.80 21.30
C VAL A 540 -20.87 -98.45 21.64
N VAL A 541 -21.09 -97.98 22.87
CA VAL A 541 -20.52 -96.72 23.35
C VAL A 541 -19.00 -96.84 23.43
N SER A 542 -18.30 -95.88 22.84
CA SER A 542 -16.85 -95.76 22.90
C SER A 542 -16.41 -94.32 23.08
N GLU A 543 -15.10 -94.07 23.15
CA GLU A 543 -14.54 -92.71 23.18
C GLU A 543 -14.90 -91.87 21.94
N LYS A 544 -15.40 -92.50 20.86
CA LYS A 544 -15.86 -91.83 19.64
C LYS A 544 -17.34 -91.42 19.67
N THR A 545 -18.07 -91.83 20.70
CA THR A 545 -19.50 -91.60 20.81
C THR A 545 -19.79 -90.22 21.39
N TYR A 546 -19.88 -89.23 20.50
CA TYR A 546 -20.22 -87.85 20.87
C TYR A 546 -21.03 -87.15 19.77
N MET A 547 -21.57 -85.98 20.11
CA MET A 547 -22.26 -85.08 19.21
C MET A 547 -21.60 -83.70 19.25
N ASN A 548 -21.36 -83.10 18.09
CA ASN A 548 -20.83 -81.74 17.98
C ASN A 548 -21.98 -80.78 17.71
N ILE A 549 -22.13 -79.77 18.57
CA ILE A 549 -23.26 -78.85 18.54
C ILE A 549 -22.73 -77.43 18.45
N VAL A 550 -23.24 -76.65 17.48
CA VAL A 550 -22.85 -75.26 17.21
C VAL A 550 -24.06 -74.37 17.35
N PHE A 551 -23.88 -73.23 18.02
CA PHE A 551 -24.88 -72.19 18.18
C PHE A 551 -24.45 -71.02 17.30
N LYS A 552 -25.36 -70.50 16.47
CA LYS A 552 -25.16 -69.31 15.66
C LYS A 552 -26.03 -68.19 16.19
N VAL A 553 -25.48 -66.98 16.29
CA VAL A 553 -26.25 -65.78 16.63
C VAL A 553 -26.95 -65.29 15.36
N LYS A 554 -28.26 -65.03 15.45
CA LYS A 554 -29.09 -64.56 14.33
C LYS A 554 -28.63 -63.24 13.74
#